data_AF-A0A238WDK5-F1
#
_entry.id   AF-A0A238WDK5-F1
#
_cell.length_a   1.000
_cell.length_b   1.000
_cell.length_c   1.000
_cell.angle_alpha   90.00
_cell.angle_beta   90.00
_cell.angle_gamma   90.00
#
_symmetry.space_group_name_H-M   'P 1'
#
loop_
_entity.id
_entity.type
_entity.pdbx_description
1 polymer ?
#
loop_
_entity_poly.entity_id
_entity_poly.type
_entity_poly.pdbx_seq_one_letter_code
_entity_poly.pdbx_strand_id
1 'polypeptide(L)'
;MSLPDLLAGTVGDEDVVAEVPLGGDDRLAVTPTRTLVYRGDGLLSDESVDEYGHDVERIEVSTGRRKAKITLGYGLDGDETLSVPTKRVDDVLHPILAGVLSASGVTGPGETVVRTFRFSELTLIVTSERLVKHVGSAVWDPEFEEFGYDDLTGLDFEEGTVATAVVLVHDGRSERFKAPNESARAVRETLADAVCSFHGVDSLEEFRVAAAEAEEAASDAEQTGTTDFGEGPDPLSASPAADAEADADAAPGAEAEPDSGGLGTEPKGAGGRDSAGGSESLAGGDGPGATTESAESASVGSPEPSGGSDPLDDPLAADAAVDDAAEDPLAGDAGATDSTDSPAGDAPEAPAEGAERGAGGEPAAAVGEEAVAADGETDGVVPDDDAFDGSPFESAGVEDADLASEVAALRRTVEAQSERLDRQSTLIEQLIEELRRGR
;
A
#
# COMPACT_ATOMS: atom_id res chain seq x y z
N MET A 1 -7.18 -11.43 30.29
CA MET A 1 -8.02 -11.30 31.51
C MET A 1 -9.36 -11.97 31.20
N SER A 2 -10.40 -11.85 32.01
CA SER A 2 -11.76 -12.12 31.50
C SER A 2 -12.18 -10.98 30.57
N LEU A 3 -12.92 -11.29 29.50
CA LEU A 3 -13.58 -10.29 28.67
C LEU A 3 -14.71 -9.60 29.48
N PRO A 4 -15.08 -8.34 29.17
CA PRO A 4 -16.27 -7.71 29.70
C PRO A 4 -17.53 -8.51 29.36
N ASP A 5 -18.55 -8.49 30.23
CA ASP A 5 -19.75 -9.34 30.09
C ASP A 5 -20.50 -9.06 28.78
N LEU A 6 -20.61 -7.78 28.34
CA LEU A 6 -21.26 -7.42 27.08
C LEU A 6 -20.46 -7.96 25.89
N LEU A 7 -19.13 -7.77 25.86
CA LEU A 7 -18.27 -8.28 24.80
C LEU A 7 -18.31 -9.82 24.73
N ALA A 8 -18.24 -10.51 25.86
CA ALA A 8 -18.36 -11.97 25.92
C ALA A 8 -19.73 -12.44 25.41
N GLY A 9 -20.80 -11.73 25.73
CA GLY A 9 -22.15 -12.00 25.23
C GLY A 9 -22.28 -11.82 23.71
N THR A 10 -21.65 -10.79 23.13
CA THR A 10 -21.69 -10.52 21.69
C THR A 10 -20.82 -11.48 20.88
N VAL A 11 -19.65 -11.87 21.42
CA VAL A 11 -18.80 -12.93 20.85
C VAL A 11 -19.55 -14.26 20.77
N GLY A 12 -20.34 -14.59 21.80
CA GLY A 12 -21.24 -15.76 21.78
C GLY A 12 -20.47 -17.09 21.82
N ASP A 13 -20.66 -17.92 20.80
CA ASP A 13 -20.03 -19.25 20.69
C ASP A 13 -18.69 -19.24 19.91
N GLU A 14 -18.21 -18.08 19.45
CA GLU A 14 -16.92 -17.96 18.76
C GLU A 14 -15.74 -17.83 19.74
N ASP A 15 -14.59 -18.37 19.37
CA ASP A 15 -13.34 -18.15 20.10
C ASP A 15 -12.71 -16.79 19.72
N VAL A 16 -12.25 -16.02 20.71
CA VAL A 16 -11.47 -14.79 20.46
C VAL A 16 -10.03 -15.17 20.13
N VAL A 17 -9.62 -14.89 18.89
CA VAL A 17 -8.28 -15.17 18.35
C VAL A 17 -7.29 -14.10 18.81
N ALA A 18 -7.72 -12.84 18.93
CA ALA A 18 -6.90 -11.74 19.43
C ALA A 18 -7.69 -10.70 20.24
N GLU A 19 -7.08 -10.14 21.28
CA GLU A 19 -7.59 -9.00 22.07
C GLU A 19 -6.55 -7.87 22.07
N VAL A 20 -6.93 -6.66 21.63
CA VAL A 20 -6.05 -5.48 21.53
C VAL A 20 -6.59 -4.33 22.40
N PRO A 21 -5.86 -3.87 23.44
CA PRO A 21 -6.31 -2.78 24.29
C PRO A 21 -6.15 -1.41 23.60
N LEU A 22 -7.28 -0.75 23.34
CA LEU A 22 -7.33 0.59 22.72
C LEU A 22 -7.06 1.70 23.74
N GLY A 23 -7.26 1.43 25.03
CA GLY A 23 -6.85 2.30 26.15
C GLY A 23 -8.02 2.83 26.96
N GLY A 24 -7.81 3.00 28.27
CA GLY A 24 -8.92 2.93 29.21
C GLY A 24 -9.46 1.50 29.24
N ASP A 25 -10.78 1.34 29.25
CA ASP A 25 -11.45 0.04 29.19
C ASP A 25 -11.77 -0.42 27.75
N ASP A 26 -11.61 0.48 26.76
CA ASP A 26 -11.80 0.20 25.33
C ASP A 26 -10.84 -0.89 24.83
N ARG A 27 -11.38 -1.84 24.08
CA ARG A 27 -10.67 -2.99 23.54
C ARG A 27 -11.27 -3.44 22.21
N LEU A 28 -10.45 -4.06 21.39
CA LEU A 28 -10.86 -4.70 20.15
C LEU A 28 -10.64 -6.20 20.29
N ALA A 29 -11.63 -7.00 19.92
CA ALA A 29 -11.54 -8.45 19.85
C ALA A 29 -11.71 -8.90 18.40
N VAL A 30 -10.97 -9.92 17.98
CA VAL A 30 -11.09 -10.53 16.66
C VAL A 30 -11.45 -12.00 16.83
N THR A 31 -12.55 -12.42 16.21
CA THR A 31 -12.98 -13.82 16.10
C THR A 31 -12.68 -14.33 14.67
N PRO A 32 -12.95 -15.59 14.31
CA PRO A 32 -12.75 -16.05 12.94
C PRO A 32 -13.56 -15.24 11.91
N THR A 33 -14.81 -14.86 12.20
CA THR A 33 -15.70 -14.26 11.19
C THR A 33 -15.88 -12.74 11.30
N ARG A 34 -15.49 -12.11 12.41
CA ARG A 34 -15.74 -10.69 12.67
C ARG A 34 -14.76 -10.04 13.65
N THR A 35 -14.66 -8.73 13.55
CA THR A 35 -13.98 -7.86 14.51
C THR A 35 -15.02 -7.12 15.36
N LEU A 36 -14.84 -7.12 16.67
CA LEU A 36 -15.70 -6.46 17.64
C LEU A 36 -14.95 -5.33 18.35
N VAL A 37 -15.53 -4.15 18.41
CA VAL A 37 -14.95 -2.97 19.07
C VAL A 37 -15.79 -2.63 20.29
N TYR A 38 -15.25 -2.95 21.47
CA TYR A 38 -15.85 -2.62 22.75
C TYR A 38 -15.44 -1.22 23.21
N ARG A 39 -16.43 -0.43 23.61
CA ARG A 39 -16.28 0.86 24.30
C ARG A 39 -16.71 0.70 25.75
N GLY A 40 -15.82 1.06 26.67
CA GLY A 40 -16.15 1.05 28.09
C GLY A 40 -17.14 2.15 28.46
N ASP A 41 -17.90 1.92 29.53
CA ASP A 41 -18.77 2.93 30.13
C ASP A 41 -17.98 4.21 30.46
N GLY A 42 -18.52 5.35 30.04
CA GLY A 42 -17.88 6.65 30.15
C GLY A 42 -18.86 7.71 30.65
N LEU A 43 -18.33 8.82 31.17
CA LEU A 43 -19.10 9.92 31.80
C LEU A 43 -20.26 10.49 30.95
N LEU A 44 -20.30 10.20 29.65
CA LEU A 44 -21.27 10.71 28.66
C LEU A 44 -21.71 9.63 27.64
N SER A 45 -21.36 8.35 27.84
CA SER A 45 -21.60 7.29 26.86
C SER A 45 -21.65 5.94 27.56
N ASP A 46 -22.76 5.23 27.41
CA ASP A 46 -22.93 3.88 27.96
C ASP A 46 -22.00 2.85 27.27
N GLU A 47 -21.79 1.70 27.92
CA GLU A 47 -21.06 0.54 27.39
C GLU A 47 -21.64 0.08 26.04
N SER A 48 -20.78 -0.11 25.03
CA SER A 48 -21.22 -0.53 23.68
C SER A 48 -20.23 -1.49 23.01
N VAL A 49 -20.73 -2.30 22.07
CA VAL A 49 -19.92 -3.08 21.14
C VAL A 49 -20.41 -2.82 19.72
N ASP A 50 -19.49 -2.39 18.86
CA ASP A 50 -19.67 -2.33 17.41
C ASP A 50 -19.13 -3.64 16.80
N GLU A 51 -19.78 -4.18 15.76
CA GLU A 51 -19.38 -5.41 15.05
C GLU A 51 -19.07 -5.10 13.59
N TYR A 52 -18.05 -5.76 13.03
CA TYR A 52 -17.59 -5.60 11.66
C TYR A 52 -17.26 -6.98 11.05
N GLY A 53 -17.81 -7.31 9.89
CA GLY A 53 -17.56 -8.58 9.21
C GLY A 53 -16.11 -8.72 8.70
N HIS A 54 -15.69 -9.95 8.41
CA HIS A 54 -14.40 -10.22 7.73
C HIS A 54 -14.53 -10.49 6.23
N ASP A 55 -15.73 -10.43 5.67
CA ASP A 55 -16.06 -10.40 4.24
C ASP A 55 -15.73 -9.04 3.60
N VAL A 56 -14.60 -8.45 4.00
CA VAL A 56 -14.13 -7.13 3.60
C VAL A 56 -13.40 -7.23 2.26
N GLU A 57 -13.90 -6.54 1.25
CA GLU A 57 -13.23 -6.43 -0.05
C GLU A 57 -12.07 -5.43 0.00
N ARG A 58 -12.13 -4.37 0.81
CA ARG A 58 -11.11 -3.29 0.84
C ARG A 58 -10.88 -2.73 2.24
N ILE A 59 -9.63 -2.55 2.65
CA ILE A 59 -9.26 -1.88 3.91
C ILE A 59 -8.49 -0.61 3.61
N GLU A 60 -8.98 0.53 4.07
CA GLU A 60 -8.27 1.82 4.01
C GLU A 60 -7.95 2.37 5.40
N VAL A 61 -6.86 3.12 5.51
CA VAL A 61 -6.42 3.69 6.80
C VAL A 61 -6.09 5.17 6.64
N SER A 62 -6.85 6.01 7.36
CA SER A 62 -6.62 7.45 7.42
C SER A 62 -6.12 7.85 8.81
N THR A 63 -4.82 8.16 8.91
CA THR A 63 -4.17 8.52 10.18
C THR A 63 -4.30 10.01 10.50
N GLY A 64 -5.09 10.36 11.51
CA GLY A 64 -5.09 11.68 12.12
C GLY A 64 -4.11 11.81 13.30
N ARG A 65 -3.93 13.03 13.83
CA ARG A 65 -2.99 13.33 14.93
C ARG A 65 -3.21 12.51 16.22
N ARG A 66 -4.46 12.14 16.53
CA ARG A 66 -4.83 11.47 17.81
C ARG A 66 -5.60 10.16 17.64
N LYS A 67 -6.40 10.08 16.59
CA LYS A 67 -7.16 8.91 16.17
C LYS A 67 -6.87 8.67 14.70
N ALA A 68 -6.83 7.41 14.29
CA ALA A 68 -6.95 7.00 12.91
C ALA A 68 -8.34 6.40 12.68
N LYS A 69 -8.75 6.41 11.41
CA LYS A 69 -9.91 5.67 10.92
C LYS A 69 -9.40 4.47 10.14
N ILE A 70 -10.01 3.31 10.38
CA ILE A 70 -9.88 2.13 9.53
C ILE A 70 -11.24 1.97 8.87
N THR A 71 -11.28 2.09 7.55
CA THR A 71 -12.49 1.92 6.74
C THR A 71 -12.47 0.51 6.17
N LEU A 72 -13.58 -0.21 6.33
CA LEU A 72 -13.80 -1.56 5.80
C LEU A 72 -14.88 -1.45 4.72
N GLY A 73 -14.51 -1.69 3.47
CA GLY A 73 -15.41 -1.66 2.32
C GLY A 73 -15.86 -3.07 1.96
N TYR A 74 -17.18 -3.27 1.91
CA TYR A 74 -17.85 -4.53 1.57
C TYR A 74 -18.48 -4.45 0.15
N GLY A 75 -17.78 -3.77 -0.76
CA GLY A 75 -18.20 -3.63 -2.16
C GLY A 75 -19.56 -2.95 -2.33
N LEU A 76 -20.58 -3.74 -2.65
CA LEU A 76 -21.95 -3.27 -2.88
C LEU A 76 -22.74 -3.01 -1.59
N ASP A 77 -22.34 -3.62 -0.48
CA ASP A 77 -23.01 -3.46 0.82
C ASP A 77 -22.54 -2.19 1.58
N GLY A 78 -21.52 -1.51 1.05
CA GLY A 78 -21.07 -0.18 1.47
C GLY A 78 -19.79 -0.21 2.32
N ASP A 79 -19.53 0.91 3.00
CA ASP A 79 -18.34 1.10 3.84
C ASP A 79 -18.73 1.28 5.30
N GLU A 80 -18.04 0.57 6.20
CA GLU A 80 -18.06 0.84 7.64
C GLU A 80 -16.73 1.44 8.09
N THR A 81 -16.70 2.09 9.27
CA THR A 81 -15.49 2.74 9.77
C THR A 81 -15.36 2.62 11.28
N LEU A 82 -14.31 1.97 11.75
CA LEU A 82 -13.89 2.02 13.14
C LEU A 82 -12.84 3.11 13.38
N SER A 83 -12.82 3.67 14.59
CA SER A 83 -11.85 4.69 15.01
C SER A 83 -10.98 4.20 16.16
N VAL A 84 -9.67 4.17 15.96
CA VAL A 84 -8.67 3.71 16.94
C VAL A 84 -7.70 4.84 17.31
N PRO A 85 -7.04 4.82 18.47
CA PRO A 85 -5.92 5.74 18.74
C PRO A 85 -4.82 5.55 17.68
N THR A 86 -4.20 6.62 17.20
CA THR A 86 -3.19 6.52 16.11
C THR A 86 -2.01 5.59 16.47
N LYS A 87 -1.68 5.47 17.77
CA LYS A 87 -0.63 4.58 18.28
C LYS A 87 -0.99 3.09 18.32
N ARG A 88 -2.25 2.73 18.01
CA ARG A 88 -2.79 1.37 18.02
C ARG A 88 -3.18 0.87 16.63
N VAL A 89 -2.89 1.64 15.59
CA VAL A 89 -3.27 1.31 14.20
C VAL A 89 -2.66 -0.02 13.79
N ASP A 90 -1.34 -0.16 13.87
CA ASP A 90 -0.66 -1.35 13.39
C ASP A 90 -0.89 -2.56 14.33
N ASP A 91 -1.05 -2.32 15.65
CA ASP A 91 -1.49 -3.32 16.64
C ASP A 91 -2.87 -3.93 16.30
N VAL A 92 -3.77 -3.12 15.72
CA VAL A 92 -5.15 -3.51 15.38
C VAL A 92 -5.26 -4.07 13.97
N LEU A 93 -4.54 -3.49 13.00
CA LEU A 93 -4.58 -3.96 11.61
C LEU A 93 -4.09 -5.39 11.48
N HIS A 94 -3.06 -5.78 12.24
CA HIS A 94 -2.49 -7.13 12.19
C HIS A 94 -3.53 -8.24 12.40
N PRO A 95 -4.30 -8.29 13.51
CA PRO A 95 -5.33 -9.31 13.70
C PRO A 95 -6.55 -9.13 12.79
N ILE A 96 -6.95 -7.90 12.42
CA ILE A 96 -8.03 -7.68 11.42
C ILE A 96 -7.64 -8.32 10.08
N LEU A 97 -6.42 -8.05 9.59
CA LEU A 97 -5.90 -8.64 8.35
C LEU A 97 -5.85 -10.17 8.44
N ALA A 98 -5.44 -10.74 9.58
CA ALA A 98 -5.47 -12.19 9.78
C ALA A 98 -6.88 -12.78 9.65
N GLY A 99 -7.89 -12.10 10.22
CA GLY A 99 -9.30 -12.47 10.06
C GLY A 99 -9.80 -12.37 8.62
N VAL A 100 -9.53 -11.25 7.94
CA VAL A 100 -9.94 -11.00 6.55
C VAL A 100 -9.26 -11.94 5.56
N LEU A 101 -7.97 -12.24 5.72
CA LEU A 101 -7.25 -13.21 4.89
C LEU A 101 -7.79 -14.64 5.04
N SER A 102 -8.22 -15.00 6.26
CA SER A 102 -8.84 -16.31 6.51
C SER A 102 -10.26 -16.39 5.95
N ALA A 103 -11.06 -15.34 6.10
CA ALA A 103 -12.43 -15.28 5.59
C ALA A 103 -12.49 -15.21 4.05
N SER A 104 -11.55 -14.53 3.41
CA SER A 104 -11.41 -14.47 1.94
C SER A 104 -10.76 -15.72 1.34
N GLY A 105 -10.17 -16.60 2.16
CA GLY A 105 -9.55 -17.85 1.72
C GLY A 105 -8.15 -17.69 1.13
N VAL A 106 -7.49 -16.54 1.35
CA VAL A 106 -6.08 -16.32 0.98
C VAL A 106 -5.14 -17.13 1.87
N THR A 107 -5.48 -17.27 3.17
CA THR A 107 -4.78 -18.18 4.07
C THR A 107 -5.49 -19.52 4.23
N GLY A 108 -4.70 -20.60 4.23
CA GLY A 108 -5.18 -21.97 4.39
C GLY A 108 -5.65 -22.31 5.81
N PRO A 109 -6.36 -23.45 5.99
CA PRO A 109 -6.81 -23.88 7.31
C PRO A 109 -5.64 -24.21 8.25
N GLY A 110 -5.43 -23.36 9.27
CA GLY A 110 -4.34 -23.50 10.24
C GLY A 110 -3.09 -22.67 9.91
N GLU A 111 -3.07 -22.02 8.75
CA GLU A 111 -2.06 -21.01 8.41
C GLU A 111 -2.25 -19.77 9.30
N THR A 112 -1.15 -19.17 9.76
CA THR A 112 -1.19 -18.02 10.68
C THR A 112 -0.42 -16.83 10.11
N VAL A 113 -0.93 -15.61 10.34
CA VAL A 113 -0.20 -14.39 9.99
C VAL A 113 0.88 -14.13 11.04
N VAL A 114 2.14 -14.19 10.65
CA VAL A 114 3.31 -13.97 11.51
C VAL A 114 3.52 -12.47 11.75
N ARG A 115 3.47 -11.65 10.68
CA ARG A 115 3.58 -10.20 10.77
C ARG A 115 3.09 -9.48 9.51
N THR A 116 2.48 -8.32 9.73
CA THR A 116 2.11 -7.35 8.69
C THR A 116 3.08 -6.17 8.70
N PHE A 117 3.62 -5.80 7.54
CA PHE A 117 4.39 -4.58 7.33
C PHE A 117 3.63 -3.67 6.35
N ARG A 118 3.60 -2.37 6.63
CA ARG A 118 2.93 -1.40 5.78
C ARG A 118 3.87 -0.23 5.48
N PHE A 119 4.18 -0.07 4.22
CA PHE A 119 4.89 1.07 3.65
C PHE A 119 3.89 1.94 2.87
N SER A 120 4.33 3.06 2.29
CA SER A 120 3.43 4.06 1.70
C SER A 120 2.36 3.52 0.75
N GLU A 121 2.77 2.62 -0.16
CA GLU A 121 1.91 2.00 -1.17
C GLU A 121 2.15 0.48 -1.26
N LEU A 122 2.76 -0.13 -0.24
CA LEU A 122 3.15 -1.55 -0.25
C LEU A 122 2.86 -2.16 1.12
N THR A 123 1.93 -3.12 1.15
CA THR A 123 1.66 -3.96 2.31
C THR A 123 2.28 -5.34 2.07
N LEU A 124 3.08 -5.81 3.02
CA LEU A 124 3.63 -7.17 3.03
C LEU A 124 3.03 -7.93 4.21
N ILE A 125 2.50 -9.12 3.96
CA ILE A 125 1.94 -9.98 4.99
C ILE A 125 2.71 -11.30 4.98
N VAL A 126 3.54 -11.50 6.00
CA VAL A 126 4.30 -12.73 6.22
C VAL A 126 3.40 -13.68 7.00
N THR A 127 3.09 -14.84 6.43
CA THR A 127 2.36 -15.92 7.10
C THR A 127 3.30 -17.07 7.46
N SER A 128 2.76 -18.17 7.98
CA SER A 128 3.51 -19.41 8.21
C SER A 128 3.80 -20.21 6.94
N GLU A 129 3.13 -19.92 5.81
CA GLU A 129 3.19 -20.72 4.57
C GLU A 129 3.42 -19.89 3.29
N ARG A 130 3.20 -18.56 3.32
CA ARG A 130 3.36 -17.68 2.15
C ARG A 130 3.73 -16.24 2.52
N LEU A 131 4.24 -15.51 1.54
CA LEU A 131 4.30 -14.05 1.57
C LEU A 131 3.20 -13.49 0.67
N VAL A 132 2.34 -12.61 1.21
CA VAL A 132 1.38 -11.84 0.41
C VAL A 132 1.92 -10.42 0.21
N LYS A 133 1.94 -9.95 -1.04
CA LYS A 133 2.39 -8.63 -1.46
C LYS A 133 1.21 -7.87 -2.08
N HIS A 134 0.77 -6.81 -1.43
CA HIS A 134 -0.27 -5.91 -1.94
C HIS A 134 0.34 -4.55 -2.27
N VAL A 135 -0.02 -3.98 -3.43
CA VAL A 135 0.54 -2.71 -3.94
C VAL A 135 -0.61 -1.73 -4.22
N GLY A 136 -0.78 -0.74 -3.34
CA GLY A 136 -1.83 0.26 -3.48
C GLY A 136 -1.91 1.22 -2.30
N SER A 137 -2.80 2.20 -2.39
CA SER A 137 -3.09 3.13 -1.29
C SER A 137 -4.02 2.54 -0.22
N ALA A 138 -4.77 1.50 -0.58
CA ALA A 138 -5.44 0.63 0.38
C ALA A 138 -4.39 -0.20 1.13
N VAL A 139 -4.71 -0.61 2.36
CA VAL A 139 -3.90 -1.57 3.12
C VAL A 139 -4.14 -3.00 2.60
N TRP A 140 -5.33 -3.25 2.08
CA TRP A 140 -5.77 -4.50 1.50
C TRP A 140 -6.87 -4.26 0.47
N ASP A 141 -6.80 -4.98 -0.65
CA ASP A 141 -7.91 -5.24 -1.58
C ASP A 141 -7.59 -6.56 -2.35
N PRO A 142 -8.44 -7.08 -3.24
CA PRO A 142 -8.22 -8.38 -3.88
C PRO A 142 -7.12 -8.38 -4.96
N GLU A 143 -6.46 -7.24 -5.22
CA GLU A 143 -5.38 -7.12 -6.20
C GLU A 143 -4.01 -7.29 -5.51
N PHE A 144 -3.69 -8.53 -5.14
CA PHE A 144 -2.44 -8.91 -4.47
C PHE A 144 -1.68 -10.01 -5.24
N GLU A 145 -0.42 -10.21 -4.87
CA GLU A 145 0.43 -11.31 -5.32
C GLU A 145 0.78 -12.21 -4.12
N GLU A 146 0.74 -13.53 -4.32
CA GLU A 146 1.13 -14.53 -3.31
C GLU A 146 2.41 -15.25 -3.74
N PHE A 147 3.27 -15.56 -2.77
CA PHE A 147 4.47 -16.36 -2.93
C PHE A 147 4.45 -17.47 -1.88
N GLY A 148 3.91 -18.64 -2.25
CA GLY A 148 3.93 -19.84 -1.40
C GLY A 148 5.35 -20.30 -1.14
N TYR A 149 5.65 -20.67 0.10
CA TYR A 149 7.02 -21.06 0.49
C TYR A 149 7.42 -22.40 -0.14
N ASP A 150 6.47 -23.30 -0.38
CA ASP A 150 6.65 -24.56 -1.12
C ASP A 150 7.30 -24.36 -2.51
N ASP A 151 6.96 -23.28 -3.21
CA ASP A 151 7.47 -22.94 -4.55
C ASP A 151 8.66 -21.95 -4.52
N LEU A 152 9.10 -21.51 -3.33
CA LEU A 152 10.30 -20.69 -3.20
C LEU A 152 11.57 -21.53 -3.29
N THR A 153 12.46 -21.15 -4.20
CA THR A 153 13.80 -21.75 -4.33
C THR A 153 14.94 -20.81 -3.92
N GLY A 154 14.64 -19.53 -3.67
CA GLY A 154 15.63 -18.53 -3.29
C GLY A 154 15.04 -17.36 -2.53
N LEU A 155 15.80 -16.88 -1.53
CA LEU A 155 15.51 -15.66 -0.79
C LEU A 155 16.85 -14.96 -0.46
N ASP A 156 16.97 -13.70 -0.87
CA ASP A 156 18.14 -12.84 -0.61
C ASP A 156 17.73 -11.38 -0.33
N PHE A 157 18.67 -10.57 0.19
CA PHE A 157 18.42 -9.24 0.72
C PHE A 157 19.56 -8.27 0.40
N GLU A 158 19.45 -7.56 -0.72
CA GLU A 158 20.44 -6.58 -1.17
C GLU A 158 20.29 -5.24 -0.42
N GLU A 159 21.26 -4.88 0.42
CA GLU A 159 21.26 -3.60 1.14
C GLU A 159 21.60 -2.43 0.22
N GLY A 160 20.67 -1.47 0.08
CA GLY A 160 20.86 -0.24 -0.68
C GLY A 160 20.81 1.00 0.20
N THR A 161 21.33 2.13 -0.31
CA THR A 161 21.44 3.41 0.44
C THR A 161 20.10 3.93 0.97
N VAL A 162 19.01 3.71 0.24
CA VAL A 162 17.66 4.24 0.55
C VAL A 162 16.72 3.14 1.08
N ALA A 163 16.80 1.95 0.48
CA ALA A 163 15.96 0.81 0.78
C ALA A 163 16.74 -0.48 0.51
N THR A 164 16.39 -1.54 1.23
CA THR A 164 16.89 -2.89 1.01
C THR A 164 15.96 -3.57 0.00
N ALA A 165 16.51 -4.18 -1.05
CA ALA A 165 15.71 -4.99 -1.96
C ALA A 165 15.60 -6.41 -1.40
N VAL A 166 14.37 -6.90 -1.27
CA VAL A 166 14.10 -8.33 -1.03
C VAL A 166 14.01 -8.99 -2.41
N VAL A 167 14.75 -10.07 -2.59
CA VAL A 167 14.77 -10.85 -3.84
C VAL A 167 14.27 -12.25 -3.53
N LEU A 168 13.18 -12.65 -4.16
CA LEU A 168 12.62 -13.99 -4.06
C LEU A 168 12.80 -14.70 -5.41
N VAL A 169 13.00 -16.01 -5.38
CA VAL A 169 12.88 -16.87 -6.55
C VAL A 169 11.71 -17.83 -6.30
N HIS A 170 10.67 -17.70 -7.11
CA HIS A 170 9.38 -18.41 -7.03
C HIS A 170 9.06 -18.96 -8.42
N ASP A 171 8.74 -20.25 -8.56
CA ASP A 171 8.52 -20.90 -9.87
C ASP A 171 9.65 -20.64 -10.91
N GLY A 172 10.90 -20.58 -10.44
CA GLY A 172 12.07 -20.23 -11.28
C GLY A 172 12.10 -18.78 -11.78
N ARG A 173 11.23 -17.90 -11.29
CA ARG A 173 11.17 -16.47 -11.61
C ARG A 173 11.68 -15.64 -10.44
N SER A 174 12.52 -14.65 -10.72
CA SER A 174 12.99 -13.72 -9.70
C SER A 174 12.02 -12.54 -9.54
N GLU A 175 11.44 -12.39 -8.36
CA GLU A 175 10.65 -11.23 -7.95
C GLU A 175 11.49 -10.32 -7.04
N ARG A 176 11.29 -8.99 -7.14
CA ARG A 176 12.07 -8.01 -6.37
C ARG A 176 11.26 -6.79 -5.95
N PHE A 177 11.11 -6.59 -4.64
CA PHE A 177 10.50 -5.38 -4.07
C PHE A 177 11.43 -4.69 -3.05
N LYS A 178 11.07 -3.47 -2.64
CA LYS A 178 11.89 -2.62 -1.75
C LYS A 178 11.26 -2.48 -0.37
N ALA A 179 12.02 -2.77 0.68
CA ALA A 179 11.70 -2.44 2.06
C ALA A 179 12.48 -1.19 2.51
N PRO A 180 11.83 -0.15 3.09
CA PRO A 180 12.52 0.99 3.68
C PRO A 180 13.54 0.55 4.74
N ASN A 181 14.72 1.17 4.75
CA ASN A 181 15.84 0.72 5.60
C ASN A 181 15.54 0.69 7.11
N GLU A 182 14.60 1.50 7.60
CA GLU A 182 14.13 1.47 8.99
C GLU A 182 13.40 0.15 9.35
N SER A 183 12.72 -0.46 8.39
CA SER A 183 11.95 -1.71 8.55
C SER A 183 12.66 -2.93 7.95
N ALA A 184 13.63 -2.73 7.04
CA ALA A 184 14.32 -3.78 6.30
C ALA A 184 14.88 -4.90 7.19
N ARG A 185 15.46 -4.54 8.36
CA ARG A 185 15.92 -5.54 9.33
C ARG A 185 14.78 -6.43 9.83
N ALA A 186 13.65 -5.83 10.22
CA ALA A 186 12.50 -6.56 10.74
C ALA A 186 11.85 -7.42 9.65
N VAL A 187 11.77 -6.93 8.40
CA VAL A 187 11.33 -7.71 7.23
C VAL A 187 12.24 -8.91 7.01
N ARG A 188 13.57 -8.70 6.95
CA ARG A 188 14.57 -9.76 6.79
C ARG A 188 14.44 -10.82 7.88
N GLU A 189 14.44 -10.41 9.14
CA GLU A 189 14.37 -11.29 10.30
C GLU A 189 13.07 -12.11 10.28
N THR A 190 11.93 -11.47 10.03
CA THR A 190 10.62 -12.17 10.05
C THR A 190 10.43 -13.09 8.85
N LEU A 191 10.81 -12.67 7.64
CA LEU A 191 10.64 -13.49 6.43
C LEU A 191 11.65 -14.65 6.39
N ALA A 192 12.88 -14.43 6.83
CA ALA A 192 13.87 -15.52 6.91
C ALA A 192 13.46 -16.58 7.95
N ASP A 193 13.00 -16.15 9.13
CA ASP A 193 12.52 -17.05 10.19
C ASP A 193 11.29 -17.86 9.75
N ALA A 194 10.33 -17.22 9.06
CA ALA A 194 9.14 -17.89 8.51
C ALA A 194 9.49 -18.94 7.45
N VAL A 195 10.33 -18.59 6.45
CA VAL A 195 10.79 -19.53 5.40
C VAL A 195 11.61 -20.67 6.00
N CYS A 196 12.57 -20.38 6.89
CA CYS A 196 13.36 -21.42 7.56
C CYS A 196 12.49 -22.37 8.39
N SER A 197 11.51 -21.83 9.14
CA SER A 197 10.55 -22.61 9.92
C SER A 197 9.67 -23.51 9.05
N PHE A 198 9.23 -23.02 7.88
CA PHE A 198 8.40 -23.77 6.94
C PHE A 198 9.16 -24.97 6.33
N HIS A 199 10.39 -24.75 5.85
CA HIS A 199 11.22 -25.83 5.30
C HIS A 199 11.90 -26.70 6.36
N GLY A 200 11.84 -26.33 7.65
CA GLY A 200 12.44 -27.07 8.75
C GLY A 200 13.97 -27.03 8.76
N VAL A 201 14.57 -25.90 8.35
CA VAL A 201 16.02 -25.67 8.28
C VAL A 201 16.46 -24.57 9.25
N ASP A 202 17.73 -24.55 9.65
CA ASP A 202 18.26 -23.56 10.61
C ASP A 202 18.76 -22.27 9.93
N SER A 203 18.86 -22.23 8.58
CA SER A 203 19.34 -21.03 7.85
C SER A 203 18.93 -20.94 6.38
N LEU A 204 19.01 -19.73 5.82
CA LEU A 204 18.80 -19.47 4.38
C LEU A 204 19.84 -20.12 3.47
N GLU A 205 21.03 -20.46 3.98
CA GLU A 205 22.03 -21.21 3.20
C GLU A 205 21.62 -22.67 3.05
N GLU A 206 21.13 -23.30 4.13
CA GLU A 206 20.58 -24.66 4.11
C GLU A 206 19.31 -24.74 3.25
N PHE A 207 18.40 -23.76 3.36
CA PHE A 207 17.25 -23.61 2.46
C PHE A 207 17.66 -23.62 0.98
N ARG A 208 18.61 -22.77 0.58
CA ARG A 208 19.09 -22.70 -0.81
C ARG A 208 19.74 -24.00 -1.30
N VAL A 209 20.41 -24.75 -0.42
CA VAL A 209 20.96 -26.07 -0.77
C VAL A 209 19.83 -27.09 -0.95
N ALA A 210 18.88 -27.16 -0.02
CA ALA A 210 17.74 -28.08 -0.09
C ALA A 210 16.86 -27.83 -1.31
N ALA A 211 16.60 -26.57 -1.66
CA ALA A 211 15.86 -26.19 -2.87
C ALA A 211 16.58 -26.63 -4.15
N ALA A 212 17.90 -26.40 -4.25
CA ALA A 212 18.68 -26.83 -5.41
C ALA A 212 18.73 -28.36 -5.55
N GLU A 213 18.85 -29.11 -4.45
CA GLU A 213 18.78 -30.58 -4.47
C GLU A 213 17.39 -31.09 -4.93
N ALA A 214 16.31 -30.40 -4.57
CA ALA A 214 14.96 -30.73 -5.02
C ALA A 214 14.74 -30.42 -6.52
N GLU A 215 15.25 -29.30 -7.02
CA GLU A 215 15.16 -28.90 -8.43
C GLU A 215 15.97 -29.85 -9.35
N GLU A 216 17.20 -30.21 -8.96
CA GLU A 216 18.01 -31.23 -9.66
C GLU A 216 17.27 -32.59 -9.71
N ALA A 217 16.68 -33.04 -8.59
CA ALA A 217 15.93 -34.29 -8.51
C ALA A 217 14.65 -34.27 -9.37
N ALA A 218 13.97 -33.13 -9.49
CA ALA A 218 12.84 -32.97 -10.40
C ALA A 218 13.29 -33.05 -11.88
N SER A 219 14.43 -32.43 -12.21
CA SER A 219 14.98 -32.41 -13.57
C SER A 219 15.43 -33.81 -14.06
N ASP A 220 15.96 -34.65 -13.17
CA ASP A 220 16.33 -36.04 -13.49
C ASP A 220 15.07 -36.90 -13.70
N ALA A 221 14.03 -36.69 -12.87
CA ALA A 221 12.74 -37.35 -13.05
C ALA A 221 12.09 -37.04 -14.41
N GLU A 222 12.08 -35.77 -14.84
CA GLU A 222 11.57 -35.39 -16.17
C GLU A 222 12.42 -35.98 -17.32
N GLN A 223 13.75 -36.01 -17.17
CA GLN A 223 14.66 -36.61 -18.16
C GLN A 223 14.45 -38.13 -18.33
N THR A 224 14.04 -38.85 -17.29
CA THR A 224 13.66 -40.27 -17.42
C THR A 224 12.27 -40.48 -18.05
N GLY A 225 11.43 -39.44 -18.12
CA GLY A 225 10.07 -39.47 -18.67
C GLY A 225 9.98 -39.21 -20.18
N THR A 226 10.98 -38.56 -20.78
CA THR A 226 11.05 -38.41 -22.25
C THR A 226 11.35 -39.76 -22.91
N THR A 227 10.37 -40.28 -23.65
CA THR A 227 10.45 -41.51 -24.45
C THR A 227 11.82 -41.70 -25.09
N ASP A 228 12.42 -42.86 -24.83
CA ASP A 228 13.57 -43.42 -25.54
C ASP A 228 13.27 -43.53 -27.04
N PHE A 229 13.50 -42.45 -27.78
CA PHE A 229 13.62 -42.45 -29.24
C PHE A 229 14.99 -43.06 -29.57
N GLY A 230 15.06 -44.38 -29.40
CA GLY A 230 16.29 -45.14 -29.33
C GLY A 230 17.27 -44.86 -30.48
N GLU A 231 18.53 -44.71 -30.08
CA GLU A 231 19.74 -44.67 -30.91
C GLU A 231 19.50 -44.17 -32.34
N GLY A 232 19.25 -42.87 -32.46
CA GLY A 232 19.07 -42.20 -33.75
C GLY A 232 20.22 -42.56 -34.70
N PRO A 233 19.91 -42.96 -35.95
CA PRO A 233 20.89 -43.58 -36.83
C PRO A 233 22.07 -42.64 -37.10
N ASP A 234 23.28 -43.19 -36.95
CA ASP A 234 24.57 -42.54 -37.18
C ASP A 234 24.53 -41.61 -38.41
N PRO A 235 24.80 -40.29 -38.26
CA PRO A 235 24.70 -39.33 -39.35
C PRO A 235 25.82 -39.55 -40.37
N LEU A 236 25.56 -40.48 -41.29
CA LEU A 236 26.26 -40.81 -42.53
C LEU A 236 27.68 -40.24 -42.65
N SER A 237 28.66 -41.12 -42.40
CA SER A 237 30.08 -40.92 -42.73
C SER A 237 30.30 -40.58 -44.22
N ALA A 238 30.08 -39.32 -44.58
CA ALA A 238 30.26 -38.77 -45.92
C ALA A 238 31.75 -38.51 -46.19
N SER A 239 32.52 -39.57 -46.43
CA SER A 239 33.83 -39.44 -47.06
C SER A 239 33.68 -38.92 -48.49
N PRO A 240 34.45 -37.91 -48.92
CA PRO A 240 34.24 -37.26 -50.21
C PRO A 240 34.76 -38.11 -51.37
N ALA A 241 33.87 -38.46 -52.29
CA ALA A 241 34.23 -38.92 -53.62
C ALA A 241 34.11 -37.74 -54.59
N ALA A 242 35.25 -37.24 -55.06
CA ALA A 242 35.27 -36.31 -56.17
C ALA A 242 34.97 -37.05 -57.47
N ASP A 243 34.07 -36.50 -58.29
CA ASP A 243 34.14 -36.66 -59.74
C ASP A 243 33.76 -35.33 -60.40
N ALA A 244 34.31 -35.10 -61.59
CA ALA A 244 34.34 -33.80 -62.26
C ALA A 244 33.43 -33.79 -63.51
N GLU A 245 33.58 -32.74 -64.32
CA GLU A 245 32.88 -32.49 -65.59
C GLU A 245 31.39 -32.05 -65.45
N ALA A 246 30.83 -31.18 -66.29
CA ALA A 246 31.36 -30.06 -67.08
C ALA A 246 30.17 -29.22 -67.64
N ASP A 247 30.49 -28.00 -68.10
CA ASP A 247 29.76 -27.20 -69.09
C ASP A 247 28.36 -26.58 -68.80
N ALA A 248 28.37 -25.24 -68.79
CA ALA A 248 27.56 -24.32 -69.61
C ALA A 248 26.02 -24.21 -69.40
N ASP A 249 25.35 -23.10 -69.73
CA ASP A 249 25.70 -21.66 -69.82
C ASP A 249 24.34 -20.88 -69.94
N ALA A 250 24.37 -19.55 -69.80
CA ALA A 250 23.32 -18.61 -70.24
C ALA A 250 21.87 -18.70 -69.67
N ALA A 251 21.54 -17.73 -68.81
CA ALA A 251 20.33 -16.89 -68.97
C ALA A 251 20.63 -15.84 -70.09
N PRO A 252 19.65 -15.11 -70.72
CA PRO A 252 18.38 -14.63 -70.12
C PRO A 252 17.15 -14.44 -71.06
N GLY A 253 16.02 -14.00 -70.49
CA GLY A 253 15.25 -12.86 -71.06
C GLY A 253 13.90 -13.08 -71.78
N ALA A 254 12.86 -12.46 -71.20
CA ALA A 254 11.70 -11.78 -71.82
C ALA A 254 10.58 -12.55 -72.57
N GLU A 255 9.40 -12.52 -71.95
CA GLU A 255 8.05 -12.14 -72.45
C GLU A 255 7.56 -12.54 -73.86
N ALA A 256 6.43 -13.27 -73.92
CA ALA A 256 5.12 -12.85 -74.51
C ALA A 256 4.25 -14.02 -75.03
N GLU A 257 2.94 -13.94 -74.74
CA GLU A 257 1.84 -14.74 -75.30
C GLU A 257 1.48 -14.32 -76.77
N PRO A 258 0.48 -14.88 -77.52
CA PRO A 258 -0.57 -15.86 -77.15
C PRO A 258 -0.91 -16.96 -78.20
N ASP A 259 -1.85 -17.88 -77.89
CA ASP A 259 -3.15 -18.03 -78.60
C ASP A 259 -4.12 -18.97 -77.83
N SER A 260 -5.37 -19.01 -78.28
CA SER A 260 -6.61 -19.23 -77.55
C SER A 260 -7.31 -20.56 -77.87
N GLY A 261 -8.34 -20.94 -77.08
CA GLY A 261 -9.30 -21.96 -77.51
C GLY A 261 -10.29 -22.50 -76.47
N GLY A 262 -11.48 -21.90 -76.37
CA GLY A 262 -12.70 -22.69 -76.04
C GLY A 262 -13.58 -22.27 -74.83
N LEU A 263 -14.40 -21.24 -75.02
CA LEU A 263 -15.85 -21.14 -74.69
C LEU A 263 -16.45 -22.15 -73.67
N GLY A 264 -17.22 -21.75 -72.65
CA GLY A 264 -17.67 -20.42 -72.20
C GLY A 264 -19.07 -20.45 -71.56
N THR A 265 -19.41 -19.48 -70.71
CA THR A 265 -20.79 -19.04 -70.36
C THR A 265 -20.76 -17.73 -69.57
N GLU A 266 -21.20 -16.64 -70.19
CA GLU A 266 -21.65 -15.38 -69.56
C GLU A 266 -23.18 -15.46 -69.25
N PRO A 267 -23.86 -14.46 -68.65
CA PRO A 267 -23.41 -13.16 -68.07
C PRO A 267 -23.95 -12.97 -66.61
N LYS A 268 -23.89 -11.84 -65.88
CA LYS A 268 -23.26 -10.51 -65.99
C LYS A 268 -23.12 -9.92 -64.58
N GLY A 269 -22.19 -8.98 -64.38
CA GLY A 269 -22.08 -8.19 -63.15
C GLY A 269 -22.75 -6.81 -63.20
N ALA A 270 -22.92 -6.26 -62.00
CA ALA A 270 -22.70 -4.87 -61.57
C ALA A 270 -23.39 -3.66 -62.24
N GLY A 271 -23.84 -2.75 -61.36
CA GLY A 271 -24.36 -1.40 -61.63
C GLY A 271 -25.76 -1.22 -61.00
N GLY A 272 -26.04 -0.24 -60.14
CA GLY A 272 -25.22 0.83 -59.56
C GLY A 272 -26.09 2.06 -59.22
N ARG A 273 -25.70 2.82 -58.18
CA ARG A 273 -26.16 4.19 -57.84
C ARG A 273 -27.50 4.44 -57.11
N ASP A 274 -27.34 4.98 -55.90
CA ASP A 274 -27.85 6.27 -55.39
C ASP A 274 -29.32 6.52 -54.95
N SER A 275 -29.40 7.35 -53.89
CA SER A 275 -30.55 8.07 -53.28
C SER A 275 -31.55 7.23 -52.44
N ALA A 276 -31.74 7.40 -51.13
CA ALA A 276 -31.68 8.51 -50.15
C ALA A 276 -32.98 9.31 -49.93
N GLY A 277 -33.32 9.51 -48.64
CA GLY A 277 -34.15 10.62 -48.13
C GLY A 277 -35.55 10.27 -47.62
N GLY A 278 -35.90 10.75 -46.41
CA GLY A 278 -37.30 10.85 -45.96
C GLY A 278 -37.56 10.72 -44.46
N SER A 279 -37.41 11.81 -43.71
CA SER A 279 -38.12 12.09 -42.44
C SER A 279 -39.63 12.34 -42.75
N GLU A 280 -40.61 12.64 -41.88
CA GLU A 280 -40.70 13.26 -40.54
C GLU A 280 -42.17 13.20 -40.03
N SER A 281 -42.41 13.67 -38.79
CA SER A 281 -43.64 14.38 -38.33
C SER A 281 -44.54 13.72 -37.26
N LEU A 282 -45.41 14.56 -36.65
CA LEU A 282 -45.88 14.53 -35.26
C LEU A 282 -47.44 14.57 -35.11
N ALA A 283 -47.90 14.16 -33.92
CA ALA A 283 -49.06 14.66 -33.15
C ALA A 283 -50.54 14.39 -33.57
N GLY A 284 -51.39 14.08 -32.56
CA GLY A 284 -52.69 14.75 -32.38
C GLY A 284 -53.99 13.93 -32.10
N GLY A 285 -54.47 13.95 -30.83
CA GLY A 285 -55.90 13.83 -30.41
C GLY A 285 -56.58 12.43 -30.37
N ASP A 286 -57.74 12.22 -29.72
CA ASP A 286 -58.47 12.95 -28.64
C ASP A 286 -59.64 12.08 -28.05
N GLY A 287 -59.78 12.02 -26.71
CA GLY A 287 -60.99 11.68 -25.90
C GLY A 287 -61.76 10.33 -26.05
N PRO A 288 -62.82 10.06 -25.23
CA PRO A 288 -63.11 10.54 -23.85
C PRO A 288 -63.79 9.52 -22.86
N GLY A 289 -63.86 9.86 -21.55
CA GLY A 289 -64.84 9.33 -20.54
C GLY A 289 -64.28 8.39 -19.43
N ALA A 290 -64.27 8.70 -18.11
CA ALA A 290 -65.35 9.02 -17.13
C ALA A 290 -65.91 7.77 -16.38
N THR A 291 -66.04 7.67 -15.04
CA THR A 291 -65.69 8.50 -13.84
C THR A 291 -65.73 7.63 -12.55
N THR A 292 -64.97 7.94 -11.49
CA THR A 292 -65.39 8.14 -10.05
C THR A 292 -64.18 7.98 -9.10
N GLU A 293 -64.13 8.44 -7.83
CA GLU A 293 -64.49 9.63 -7.05
C GLU A 293 -64.01 9.35 -5.59
N SER A 294 -63.80 10.39 -4.76
CA SER A 294 -63.55 10.35 -3.30
C SER A 294 -62.17 9.83 -2.77
N ALA A 295 -61.64 10.28 -1.64
CA ALA A 295 -61.76 11.57 -0.91
C ALA A 295 -60.65 11.67 0.17
N GLU A 296 -59.79 12.69 0.06
CA GLU A 296 -59.58 13.77 1.04
C GLU A 296 -59.55 13.52 2.56
N SER A 297 -58.45 13.96 3.21
CA SER A 297 -58.46 14.63 4.53
C SER A 297 -57.14 15.38 4.79
N ALA A 298 -57.22 16.60 5.32
CA ALA A 298 -56.06 17.48 5.58
C ALA A 298 -56.22 18.32 6.87
N SER A 299 -55.12 18.55 7.59
CA SER A 299 -54.85 19.63 8.58
C SER A 299 -53.40 19.43 9.10
N VAL A 300 -52.40 20.31 8.96
CA VAL A 300 -52.23 21.77 9.15
C VAL A 300 -51.99 22.18 10.62
N GLY A 301 -50.80 22.74 10.92
CA GLY A 301 -50.52 23.45 12.19
C GLY A 301 -49.03 23.60 12.60
N SER A 302 -48.43 24.74 12.24
CA SER A 302 -47.11 25.37 12.53
C SER A 302 -46.57 25.34 14.01
N PRO A 303 -45.40 25.95 14.38
CA PRO A 303 -44.46 26.83 13.63
C PRO A 303 -42.92 26.63 13.86
N GLU A 304 -42.13 27.45 13.15
CA GLU A 304 -40.69 27.74 13.39
C GLU A 304 -40.43 28.51 14.71
N PRO A 305 -39.14 28.68 15.10
CA PRO A 305 -38.59 30.05 15.05
C PRO A 305 -37.15 30.16 14.52
N SER A 306 -36.78 31.36 14.05
CA SER A 306 -35.44 31.72 13.56
C SER A 306 -34.65 32.61 14.53
N GLY A 307 -33.30 32.54 14.47
CA GLY A 307 -32.41 33.70 14.66
C GLY A 307 -31.71 33.85 16.02
N GLY A 308 -30.40 34.14 15.99
CA GLY A 308 -29.60 34.53 17.16
C GLY A 308 -28.10 34.23 17.01
N SER A 309 -27.33 35.18 16.49
CA SER A 309 -25.87 35.11 16.28
C SER A 309 -25.05 35.43 17.53
N ASP A 310 -23.83 34.85 17.61
CA ASP A 310 -22.56 35.32 18.21
C ASP A 310 -22.54 36.26 19.45
N PRO A 311 -21.63 36.03 20.41
CA PRO A 311 -20.41 36.86 20.35
C PRO A 311 -19.07 36.22 20.76
N LEU A 312 -18.02 36.94 20.37
CA LEU A 312 -16.58 36.73 20.56
C LEU A 312 -16.03 37.11 21.96
N ASP A 313 -14.80 36.64 22.20
CA ASP A 313 -13.66 37.26 22.92
C ASP A 313 -13.63 37.52 24.47
N ASP A 314 -12.65 36.84 25.10
CA ASP A 314 -11.73 37.27 26.20
C ASP A 314 -12.28 37.67 27.61
N PRO A 315 -11.46 37.81 28.68
CA PRO A 315 -10.09 37.30 28.93
C PRO A 315 -9.83 36.67 30.33
N LEU A 316 -8.66 36.01 30.44
CA LEU A 316 -7.70 35.94 31.57
C LEU A 316 -8.12 35.75 33.07
N ALA A 317 -7.51 34.71 33.63
CA ALA A 317 -7.08 34.41 35.02
C ALA A 317 -6.91 35.53 36.08
N ALA A 318 -7.14 35.18 37.36
CA ALA A 318 -6.19 35.22 38.50
C ALA A 318 -6.87 35.35 39.90
N ASP A 319 -6.10 35.02 40.96
CA ASP A 319 -6.36 35.23 42.40
C ASP A 319 -7.53 34.46 43.08
N ALA A 320 -7.45 34.02 44.34
CA ALA A 320 -6.35 33.95 45.31
C ALA A 320 -6.60 32.84 46.37
N ALA A 321 -5.57 32.48 47.15
CA ALA A 321 -5.64 31.50 48.24
C ALA A 321 -6.11 32.08 49.59
N VAL A 322 -6.75 31.25 50.43
CA VAL A 322 -6.73 31.19 51.92
C VAL A 322 -7.42 29.86 52.35
N ASP A 323 -6.81 28.98 53.18
CA ASP A 323 -6.82 28.97 54.67
C ASP A 323 -8.19 28.48 55.24
N ASP A 324 -8.36 27.56 56.20
CA ASP A 324 -7.53 26.68 57.05
C ASP A 324 -8.45 25.55 57.65
N ALA A 325 -7.94 24.73 58.60
CA ALA A 325 -8.58 23.68 59.42
C ALA A 325 -8.66 22.29 58.75
N ALA A 326 -7.78 21.32 59.04
CA ALA A 326 -7.36 20.74 60.34
C ALA A 326 -8.48 19.98 61.08
N GLU A 327 -8.40 18.65 61.06
CA GLU A 327 -8.62 17.77 62.22
C GLU A 327 -7.85 16.44 62.04
N ASP A 328 -6.93 16.15 62.97
CA ASP A 328 -6.48 14.80 63.34
C ASP A 328 -6.54 14.73 64.88
N PRO A 329 -7.12 13.66 65.44
CA PRO A 329 -6.61 13.16 66.70
C PRO A 329 -6.44 11.62 66.74
N LEU A 330 -5.19 11.20 66.51
CA LEU A 330 -4.32 10.49 67.46
C LEU A 330 -4.69 9.08 68.00
N ALA A 331 -3.68 8.20 67.84
CA ALA A 331 -3.23 7.12 68.74
C ALA A 331 -4.10 5.85 68.93
N GLY A 332 -3.53 4.64 68.98
CA GLY A 332 -2.14 4.20 68.80
C GLY A 332 -1.86 2.86 69.52
N ASP A 333 -0.82 2.12 69.13
CA ASP A 333 -0.12 1.17 70.02
C ASP A 333 1.31 0.89 69.53
N ALA A 334 2.17 0.40 70.42
CA ALA A 334 3.62 0.35 70.26
C ALA A 334 4.19 -1.07 70.06
N GLY A 335 5.38 -1.16 69.46
CA GLY A 335 6.17 -2.39 69.40
C GLY A 335 7.61 -2.11 68.99
N ALA A 336 8.54 -2.10 69.95
CA ALA A 336 9.93 -1.69 69.74
C ALA A 336 10.95 -2.79 70.09
N THR A 337 11.95 -2.96 69.21
CA THR A 337 13.31 -3.52 69.45
C THR A 337 14.20 -2.96 68.32
N ASP A 338 15.02 -1.91 68.47
CA ASP A 338 16.28 -1.78 69.24
C ASP A 338 17.52 -2.40 68.54
N SER A 339 18.60 -1.60 68.50
CA SER A 339 20.02 -1.93 68.25
C SER A 339 20.48 -2.26 66.79
N THR A 340 21.64 -1.79 66.28
CA THR A 340 22.69 -0.87 66.80
C THR A 340 23.64 -0.38 65.69
N ASP A 341 24.03 0.90 65.77
CA ASP A 341 25.39 1.46 65.69
C ASP A 341 26.37 1.18 64.51
N SER A 342 26.82 2.27 63.85
CA SER A 342 28.22 2.52 63.43
C SER A 342 28.39 3.94 62.83
N PRO A 343 29.22 4.83 63.40
CA PRO A 343 29.49 6.18 62.87
C PRO A 343 30.80 6.29 62.06
N ALA A 344 31.02 7.47 61.44
CA ALA A 344 32.19 7.80 60.61
C ALA A 344 33.29 8.60 61.34
N GLY A 345 34.49 8.67 60.73
CA GLY A 345 35.65 9.50 61.11
C GLY A 345 36.97 8.79 60.74
N ASP A 346 38.07 9.44 60.34
CA ASP A 346 38.38 10.87 60.16
C ASP A 346 39.47 11.04 59.06
N ALA A 347 39.73 12.28 58.62
CA ALA A 347 40.53 12.68 57.43
C ALA A 347 42.06 12.83 57.73
N PRO A 348 42.89 13.68 57.08
CA PRO A 348 42.80 14.39 55.76
C PRO A 348 44.10 14.38 54.91
N GLU A 349 44.04 14.84 53.64
CA GLU A 349 44.93 15.90 53.13
C GLU A 349 44.40 16.54 51.82
N ALA A 350 44.74 17.82 51.60
CA ALA A 350 44.44 18.68 50.46
C ALA A 350 45.77 19.40 50.06
N PRO A 351 45.90 20.30 49.03
CA PRO A 351 44.85 21.05 48.33
C PRO A 351 45.03 21.31 46.80
N ALA A 352 43.97 21.89 46.20
CA ALA A 352 43.89 23.00 45.22
C ALA A 352 44.79 23.06 43.95
N GLU A 353 44.56 23.86 42.90
CA GLU A 353 43.69 25.02 42.58
C GLU A 353 43.13 24.85 41.13
N GLY A 354 42.16 25.58 40.55
CA GLY A 354 41.23 26.68 40.89
C GLY A 354 40.23 26.83 39.71
N ALA A 355 38.92 27.06 39.91
CA ALA A 355 38.23 28.37 39.96
C ALA A 355 38.22 29.14 38.60
N GLU A 356 37.16 29.81 38.10
CA GLU A 356 35.90 30.34 38.68
C GLU A 356 34.74 30.28 37.64
N ARG A 357 33.45 30.01 37.98
CA ARG A 357 32.31 30.96 38.15
C ARG A 357 32.27 32.19 37.20
N GLY A 358 31.16 32.64 36.60
CA GLY A 358 29.76 32.15 36.55
C GLY A 358 28.72 33.30 36.33
N ALA A 359 27.44 32.93 36.14
CA ALA A 359 26.20 33.74 36.26
C ALA A 359 25.62 34.54 35.05
N GLY A 360 24.27 34.56 34.99
CA GLY A 360 23.40 35.34 34.07
C GLY A 360 23.00 34.56 32.80
N GLY A 361 21.75 34.43 32.38
CA GLY A 361 20.49 35.04 32.84
C GLY A 361 19.64 35.48 31.63
N GLU A 362 18.48 34.83 31.43
CA GLU A 362 17.40 35.09 30.45
C GLU A 362 16.89 36.57 30.35
N PRO A 363 15.97 36.94 29.42
CA PRO A 363 15.42 36.26 28.21
C PRO A 363 15.25 37.21 26.97
N ALA A 364 14.46 36.76 25.97
CA ALA A 364 13.40 37.52 25.25
C ALA A 364 13.48 37.60 23.70
N ALA A 365 12.29 37.64 23.09
CA ALA A 365 12.01 37.50 21.65
C ALA A 365 12.11 38.79 20.83
N ALA A 366 12.22 38.66 19.49
CA ALA A 366 11.26 39.26 18.51
C ALA A 366 11.71 39.11 17.03
N VAL A 367 10.77 38.67 16.17
CA VAL A 367 10.41 39.19 14.82
C VAL A 367 11.50 39.62 13.82
N GLY A 368 11.40 39.13 12.57
CA GLY A 368 12.04 39.76 11.40
C GLY A 368 11.99 38.93 10.11
N GLU A 369 11.24 39.38 9.12
CA GLU A 369 11.13 38.80 7.77
C GLU A 369 12.23 39.31 6.81
N GLU A 370 12.23 38.72 5.60
CA GLU A 370 12.65 39.28 4.30
C GLU A 370 14.10 39.16 3.77
N ALA A 371 14.10 38.89 2.44
CA ALA A 371 14.99 39.41 1.40
C ALA A 371 16.30 38.67 1.03
N VAL A 372 16.14 37.87 -0.02
CA VAL A 372 17.02 37.52 -1.16
C VAL A 372 18.15 38.49 -1.59
N ALA A 373 19.05 37.93 -2.42
CA ALA A 373 20.08 38.52 -3.30
C ALA A 373 21.48 38.76 -2.69
N ALA A 374 22.59 38.60 -3.41
CA ALA A 374 22.89 37.88 -4.66
C ALA A 374 24.43 37.76 -4.83
N ASP A 375 24.87 37.04 -5.87
CA ASP A 375 26.23 37.01 -6.45
C ASP A 375 27.40 36.42 -5.63
N GLY A 376 28.01 35.40 -6.24
CA GLY A 376 29.14 34.61 -5.74
C GLY A 376 29.73 33.76 -6.86
N GLU A 377 30.03 34.40 -7.98
CA GLU A 377 30.53 33.79 -9.22
C GLU A 377 31.88 33.10 -9.01
N THR A 378 31.95 31.78 -9.15
CA THR A 378 33.22 31.03 -9.24
C THR A 378 33.20 30.08 -10.43
N ASP A 379 33.92 30.50 -11.48
CA ASP A 379 34.21 29.75 -12.69
C ASP A 379 34.89 28.40 -12.37
N GLY A 380 34.19 27.31 -12.68
CA GLY A 380 34.63 25.94 -12.45
C GLY A 380 35.01 25.28 -13.75
N VAL A 381 36.20 25.60 -14.28
CA VAL A 381 36.77 24.91 -15.46
C VAL A 381 36.94 23.42 -15.14
N VAL A 382 36.08 22.59 -15.74
CA VAL A 382 36.22 21.14 -15.73
C VAL A 382 37.36 20.78 -16.70
N PRO A 383 38.37 20.00 -16.29
CA PRO A 383 39.37 19.50 -17.22
C PRO A 383 38.81 18.30 -18.01
N ASP A 384 38.77 18.43 -19.34
CA ASP A 384 38.72 17.30 -20.26
C ASP A 384 40.01 16.47 -20.14
N ASP A 385 39.99 15.46 -19.27
CA ASP A 385 40.92 14.32 -19.33
C ASP A 385 40.19 13.12 -19.95
N ASP A 386 39.99 13.20 -21.26
CA ASP A 386 39.36 12.18 -22.10
C ASP A 386 40.31 10.97 -22.26
N ALA A 387 40.42 10.18 -21.19
CA ALA A 387 41.42 9.12 -21.01
C ALA A 387 41.13 7.83 -21.83
N PHE A 388 40.46 7.96 -22.98
CA PHE A 388 40.00 6.84 -23.81
C PHE A 388 40.30 6.97 -25.33
N ASP A 389 41.29 7.80 -25.71
CA ASP A 389 41.83 7.98 -27.08
C ASP A 389 42.52 6.72 -27.67
N GLY A 390 41.77 5.63 -27.80
CA GLY A 390 42.27 4.33 -28.28
C GLY A 390 41.22 3.23 -28.41
N SER A 391 39.96 3.48 -28.06
CA SER A 391 38.87 2.52 -28.24
C SER A 391 38.04 2.81 -29.50
N PRO A 392 37.73 1.83 -30.36
CA PRO A 392 36.90 2.02 -31.55
C PRO A 392 35.39 2.04 -31.22
N PHE A 393 35.02 2.41 -30.00
CA PHE A 393 33.64 2.50 -29.55
C PHE A 393 33.19 3.95 -29.69
N GLU A 394 32.50 4.21 -30.79
CA GLU A 394 31.83 5.49 -31.05
C GLU A 394 30.66 5.64 -30.06
N SER A 395 30.93 6.32 -28.95
CA SER A 395 29.89 6.77 -28.02
C SER A 395 28.86 7.56 -28.82
N ALA A 396 27.59 7.13 -28.79
CA ALA A 396 26.50 7.90 -29.35
C ALA A 396 26.28 9.16 -28.49
N GLY A 397 27.10 10.18 -28.74
CA GLY A 397 27.08 11.45 -28.03
C GLY A 397 25.78 12.17 -28.31
N VAL A 398 24.83 12.06 -27.37
CA VAL A 398 23.69 12.97 -27.30
C VAL A 398 24.26 14.31 -26.85
N GLU A 399 24.33 15.28 -27.75
CA GLU A 399 24.89 16.60 -27.45
C GLU A 399 24.06 17.27 -26.34
N ASP A 400 24.69 17.91 -25.36
CA ASP A 400 23.98 18.57 -24.24
C ASP A 400 22.95 19.62 -24.73
N ALA A 401 23.15 20.15 -25.94
CA ALA A 401 22.22 21.03 -26.63
C ALA A 401 20.88 20.35 -26.99
N ASP A 402 20.89 19.07 -27.38
CA ASP A 402 19.69 18.30 -27.68
C ASP A 402 18.90 17.99 -26.40
N LEU A 403 19.60 17.58 -25.33
CA LEU A 403 18.99 17.38 -24.01
C LEU A 403 18.37 18.67 -23.46
N ALA A 404 19.05 19.82 -23.59
CA ALA A 404 18.50 21.11 -23.18
C ALA A 404 17.24 21.51 -23.99
N SER A 405 17.20 21.17 -25.28
CA SER A 405 16.05 21.38 -26.16
C SER A 405 14.87 20.50 -25.76
N GLU A 406 15.12 19.22 -25.47
CA GLU A 406 14.11 18.25 -25.03
C GLU A 406 13.51 18.63 -23.67
N VAL A 407 14.33 19.01 -22.69
CA VAL A 407 13.87 19.49 -21.38
C VAL A 407 13.03 20.77 -21.51
N ALA A 408 13.35 21.67 -22.45
CA ALA A 408 12.54 22.85 -22.73
C ALA A 408 11.18 22.49 -23.39
N ALA A 409 11.14 21.45 -24.23
CA ALA A 409 9.89 20.93 -24.82
C ALA A 409 9.01 20.22 -23.78
N LEU A 410 9.59 19.42 -22.89
CA LEU A 410 8.89 18.78 -21.78
C LEU A 410 8.29 19.83 -20.83
N ARG A 411 9.05 20.85 -20.43
CA ARG A 411 8.55 21.93 -19.54
C ARG A 411 7.32 22.63 -20.12
N ARG A 412 7.33 23.01 -21.40
CA ARG A 412 6.16 23.61 -22.08
C ARG A 412 4.96 22.66 -22.13
N THR A 413 5.21 21.35 -22.25
CA THR A 413 4.16 20.33 -22.27
C THR A 413 3.49 20.20 -20.89
N VAL A 414 4.29 20.17 -19.82
CA VAL A 414 3.81 20.15 -18.44
C VAL A 414 3.02 21.42 -18.11
N GLU A 415 3.51 22.60 -18.51
CA GLU A 415 2.82 23.88 -18.32
C GLU A 415 1.44 23.89 -19.01
N ALA A 416 1.36 23.45 -20.26
CA ALA A 416 0.10 23.32 -20.99
C ALA A 416 -0.86 22.24 -20.41
N GLN A 417 -0.33 21.21 -19.74
CA GLN A 417 -1.12 20.23 -19.00
C GLN A 417 -1.68 20.84 -17.71
N SER A 418 -0.89 21.59 -16.95
CA SER A 418 -1.35 22.31 -15.75
C SER A 418 -2.47 23.29 -16.07
N GLU A 419 -2.30 24.15 -17.09
CA GLU A 419 -3.37 25.06 -17.55
C GLU A 419 -4.66 24.34 -17.97
N ARG A 420 -4.57 23.07 -18.40
CA ARG A 420 -5.74 22.26 -18.74
C ARG A 420 -6.42 21.72 -17.48
N LEU A 421 -5.66 21.27 -16.49
CA LEU A 421 -6.18 20.82 -15.20
C LEU A 421 -6.87 21.97 -14.44
N ASP A 422 -6.27 23.15 -14.41
CA ASP A 422 -6.87 24.34 -13.77
C ASP A 422 -8.24 24.68 -14.38
N ARG A 423 -8.33 24.68 -15.72
CA ARG A 423 -9.60 24.88 -16.44
C ARG A 423 -10.62 23.78 -16.16
N GLN A 424 -10.18 22.54 -15.98
CA GLN A 424 -11.08 21.44 -15.60
C GLN A 424 -11.58 21.61 -14.16
N SER A 425 -10.72 22.03 -13.20
CA SER A 425 -11.13 22.33 -11.83
C SER A 425 -12.18 23.44 -11.79
N THR A 426 -11.93 24.56 -12.48
CA THR A 426 -12.91 25.68 -12.56
C THR A 426 -14.25 25.24 -13.15
N LEU A 427 -14.23 24.37 -14.16
CA LEU A 427 -15.46 23.86 -14.80
C LEU A 427 -16.22 22.90 -13.87
N ILE A 428 -15.51 22.05 -13.12
CA ILE A 428 -16.09 21.18 -12.09
C ILE A 428 -16.72 22.00 -10.96
N GLU A 429 -16.03 23.03 -10.45
CA GLU A 429 -16.57 23.95 -9.45
C GLU A 429 -17.84 24.66 -9.95
N GLN A 430 -17.86 25.12 -11.21
CA GLN A 430 -19.06 25.72 -11.81
C GLN A 430 -20.22 24.72 -11.90
N LEU A 431 -19.97 23.47 -12.34
CA LEU A 431 -21.00 22.42 -12.39
C LEU A 431 -21.54 22.07 -10.99
N ILE A 432 -20.68 22.03 -9.97
CA ILE A 432 -21.08 21.79 -8.58
C ILE A 432 -21.99 22.93 -8.09
N GLU A 433 -21.64 24.19 -8.37
CA GLU A 433 -22.46 25.34 -7.94
C GLU A 433 -23.79 25.42 -8.72
N GLU A 434 -23.82 25.08 -10.01
CA GLU A 434 -25.08 24.95 -10.77
C GLU A 434 -25.97 23.82 -10.23
N LEU A 435 -25.41 22.64 -9.92
CA LEU A 435 -26.13 21.54 -9.27
C LEU A 435 -26.65 21.91 -7.87
N ARG A 436 -25.89 22.72 -7.13
CA ARG A 436 -26.28 23.21 -5.80
C ARG A 436 -27.40 24.24 -5.86
N ARG A 437 -27.47 25.04 -6.93
CA ARG A 437 -28.49 26.08 -7.13
C ARG A 437 -29.77 25.56 -7.80
N GLY A 438 -29.70 24.40 -8.44
CA GLY A 438 -30.83 23.73 -9.11
C GLY A 438 -31.65 22.77 -8.23
N ARG A 439 -31.45 22.77 -6.91
CA ARG A 439 -32.12 21.88 -5.94
C ARG A 439 -32.91 22.67 -4.90
#